data_AF-A0A924A840-F1
#
_entry.id   AF-A0A924A840-F1
#
_cell.length_a   1.000
_cell.length_b   1.000
_cell.length_c   1.000
_cell.angle_alpha   90.00
_cell.angle_beta   90.00
_cell.angle_gamma   90.00
#
_symmetry.space_group_name_H-M   'P 1'
#
loop_
_entity.id
_entity.type
_entity.pdbx_description
1 polymer ?
#
loop_
_entity_poly.entity_id
_entity_poly.type
_entity_poly.pdbx_seq_one_letter_code
_entity_poly.pdbx_strand_id
1 'polypeptide(L)'
;MSAIITKLFNAIENLIPEYMQNPLDSNISNGNPAVCIIDEQGEVHGKMFGSNNPRLRNTFKVAWTKASQVWLTGVSTGEYERMVFNKEVEENGNGIEAPDLIGWQGGQQLILENGEKLSVGFSGFRGVTDIEIMVRALQQVQQK
;
A
#
# COMPACT_ATOMS: atom_id res chain seq x y z
N MET A 1 -12.27 -4.35 -13.54
CA MET A 1 -11.29 -4.35 -12.44
C MET A 1 -10.05 -5.18 -12.67
N SER A 2 -10.17 -6.49 -12.85
CA SER A 2 -9.00 -7.39 -12.94
C SER A 2 -7.91 -6.90 -13.91
N ALA A 3 -8.27 -6.39 -15.09
CA ALA A 3 -7.28 -5.89 -16.07
C ALA A 3 -6.49 -4.64 -15.63
N ILE A 4 -7.10 -3.66 -14.96
CA ILE A 4 -6.39 -2.46 -14.49
C ILE A 4 -5.47 -2.80 -13.32
N ILE A 5 -5.92 -3.68 -12.43
CA ILE A 5 -5.16 -4.16 -11.29
C ILE A 5 -3.94 -4.97 -11.75
N THR A 6 -4.10 -5.84 -12.74
CA THR A 6 -2.96 -6.55 -13.35
C THR A 6 -1.95 -5.58 -13.96
N LYS A 7 -2.41 -4.54 -14.66
CA LYS A 7 -1.51 -3.51 -15.21
C LYS A 7 -0.76 -2.75 -14.11
N LEU A 8 -1.44 -2.38 -13.02
CA LEU A 8 -0.81 -1.76 -11.85
C LEU A 8 0.28 -2.65 -11.26
N PHE A 9 0.00 -3.93 -11.04
CA PHE A 9 1.00 -4.86 -10.53
C PHE A 9 2.23 -5.00 -11.43
N ASN A 10 2.05 -4.96 -12.75
CA ASN A 10 3.17 -5.01 -13.70
C ASN A 10 3.97 -3.71 -13.72
N ALA A 11 3.30 -2.55 -13.67
CA ALA A 11 3.97 -1.25 -13.57
C ALA A 11 4.78 -1.13 -12.27
N ILE A 12 4.21 -1.57 -11.14
CA ILE A 12 4.90 -1.64 -9.85
C ILE A 12 6.14 -2.54 -9.95
N GLU A 13 6.00 -3.74 -10.52
CA GLU A 13 7.11 -4.68 -10.68
C GLU A 13 8.28 -4.07 -11.46
N ASN A 14 7.97 -3.32 -12.53
CA ASN A 14 8.96 -2.65 -13.36
C ASN A 14 9.65 -1.47 -12.65
N LEU A 15 8.98 -0.82 -11.70
CA LEU A 15 9.54 0.29 -10.91
C LEU A 15 10.46 -0.21 -9.79
N ILE A 16 10.19 -1.38 -9.20
CA ILE A 16 10.94 -1.90 -8.04
C ILE A 16 12.47 -1.88 -8.23
N PRO A 17 13.05 -2.32 -9.36
CA PRO A 17 14.50 -2.30 -9.57
C PRO A 17 15.15 -0.91 -9.48
N GLU A 18 14.42 0.15 -9.85
CA GLU A 18 14.88 1.55 -9.75
C GLU A 18 15.06 1.94 -8.28
N TYR A 19 14.05 1.70 -7.45
CA TYR A 19 14.07 2.05 -6.03
C TYR A 19 15.00 1.16 -5.20
N MET A 20 15.22 -0.08 -5.64
CA MET A 20 16.18 -0.99 -5.01
C MET A 20 17.63 -0.50 -5.08
N GLN A 21 17.95 0.45 -5.97
CA GLN A 21 19.29 1.05 -6.04
C GLN A 21 19.62 1.89 -4.80
N ASN A 22 18.61 2.35 -4.05
CA ASN A 22 18.83 3.06 -2.80
C ASN A 22 18.94 2.07 -1.61
N PRO A 23 20.09 1.99 -0.92
CA PRO A 23 20.26 1.09 0.22
C PRO A 23 19.28 1.35 1.38
N LEU A 24 18.83 2.59 1.56
CA LEU A 24 17.85 2.93 2.60
C LEU A 24 16.48 2.29 2.34
N ASP A 25 16.16 2.07 1.08
CA ASP A 25 14.91 1.46 0.64
C ASP A 25 15.08 -0.07 0.59
N SER A 26 16.12 -0.58 -0.08
CA SER A 26 16.30 -2.02 -0.29
C SER A 26 16.51 -2.83 0.99
N ASN A 27 17.12 -2.25 2.02
CA ASN A 27 17.37 -2.91 3.30
C ASN A 27 16.09 -3.14 4.14
N ILE A 28 14.98 -2.44 3.84
CA ILE A 28 13.74 -2.52 4.63
C ILE A 28 13.03 -3.85 4.44
N SER A 29 13.03 -4.40 3.22
CA SER A 29 12.47 -5.73 2.94
C SER A 29 13.52 -6.75 2.49
N ASN A 30 14.78 -6.33 2.31
CA ASN A 30 15.83 -7.13 1.66
C ASN A 30 15.39 -7.65 0.29
N GLY A 31 14.76 -6.79 -0.52
CA GLY A 31 14.24 -7.15 -1.85
C GLY A 31 13.01 -8.06 -1.84
N ASN A 32 12.19 -7.99 -0.78
CA ASN A 32 10.95 -8.75 -0.67
C ASN A 32 9.72 -7.84 -0.40
N PRO A 33 9.45 -6.82 -1.26
CA PRO A 33 8.28 -5.96 -1.10
C PRO A 33 6.97 -6.67 -1.47
N ALA A 34 5.86 -6.10 -1.04
CA ALA A 34 4.53 -6.61 -1.34
C ALA A 34 3.50 -5.49 -1.45
N VAL A 35 2.44 -5.74 -2.23
CA VAL A 35 1.34 -4.79 -2.45
C VAL A 35 0.01 -5.48 -2.24
N CYS A 36 -0.92 -4.77 -1.60
CA CYS A 36 -2.32 -5.10 -1.48
C CYS A 36 -3.17 -3.97 -2.07
N ILE A 37 -4.23 -4.32 -2.79
CA ILE A 37 -5.22 -3.43 -3.38
C ILE A 37 -6.60 -3.97 -2.98
N ILE A 38 -7.45 -3.12 -2.43
CA ILE A 38 -8.85 -3.41 -2.13
C ILE A 38 -9.71 -2.45 -2.96
N ASP A 39 -10.58 -2.99 -3.81
CA ASP A 39 -11.48 -2.19 -4.63
C ASP A 39 -12.74 -1.73 -3.87
N GLU A 40 -13.60 -0.95 -4.53
CA GLU A 40 -14.82 -0.42 -3.91
C GLU A 40 -15.83 -1.53 -3.55
N GLN A 41 -15.74 -2.72 -4.15
CA GLN A 41 -16.58 -3.87 -3.84
C GLN A 41 -16.02 -4.70 -2.67
N GLY A 42 -14.81 -4.37 -2.20
CA GLY A 42 -14.12 -5.11 -1.16
C GLY A 42 -13.38 -6.35 -1.68
N GLU A 43 -13.16 -6.47 -2.99
CA GLU A 43 -12.30 -7.53 -3.54
C GLU A 43 -10.84 -7.23 -3.21
N VAL A 44 -10.14 -8.23 -2.70
CA VAL A 44 -8.74 -8.11 -2.27
C VAL A 44 -7.82 -8.71 -3.32
N HIS A 45 -6.89 -7.89 -3.81
CA HIS A 45 -5.87 -8.28 -4.78
C HIS A 45 -4.48 -8.06 -4.19
N GLY A 46 -3.62 -9.08 -4.26
CA GLY A 46 -2.29 -9.02 -3.68
C GLY A 46 -1.21 -9.53 -4.62
N LYS A 47 -0.02 -8.91 -4.56
CA LYS A 47 1.19 -9.42 -5.21
C LYS A 47 2.40 -9.26 -4.30
N MET A 48 3.20 -10.31 -4.22
CA MET A 48 4.45 -10.38 -3.46
C MET A 48 5.60 -10.46 -4.46
N PHE A 49 6.64 -9.65 -4.28
CA PHE A 49 7.78 -9.57 -5.19
C PHE A 49 9.04 -10.03 -4.46
N GLY A 50 9.69 -11.08 -4.94
CA GLY A 50 10.89 -11.65 -4.31
C GLY A 50 10.81 -13.18 -4.21
N SER A 51 11.72 -13.76 -3.42
CA SER A 51 11.88 -15.22 -3.32
C SER A 51 11.91 -15.75 -1.88
N ASN A 52 11.98 -14.88 -0.86
CA ASN A 52 12.00 -15.31 0.54
C ASN A 52 10.56 -15.37 1.09
N ASN A 53 9.92 -16.54 0.96
CA ASN A 53 8.51 -16.75 1.33
C ASN A 53 8.17 -16.30 2.77
N PRO A 54 8.95 -16.66 3.82
CA PRO A 54 8.68 -16.15 5.18
C PRO A 54 8.70 -14.62 5.26
N ARG A 55 9.66 -13.96 4.60
CA ARG A 55 9.73 -12.50 4.58
C ARG A 55 8.54 -11.91 3.81
N LEU A 56 8.23 -12.43 2.63
CA LEU A 56 7.12 -11.97 1.79
C LEU A 56 5.79 -12.06 2.53
N ARG A 57 5.53 -13.17 3.25
CA ARG A 57 4.32 -13.31 4.07
C ARG A 57 4.19 -12.18 5.09
N ASN A 58 5.27 -11.84 5.78
CA ASN A 58 5.27 -10.77 6.78
C ASN A 58 5.12 -9.40 6.12
N THR A 59 5.82 -9.14 5.01
CA THR A 59 5.67 -7.89 4.25
C THR A 59 4.25 -7.72 3.72
N PHE A 60 3.64 -8.78 3.20
CA PHE A 60 2.27 -8.75 2.69
C PHE A 60 1.25 -8.55 3.81
N LYS A 61 1.45 -9.13 5.00
CA LYS A 61 0.62 -8.81 6.17
C LYS A 61 0.58 -7.30 6.41
N VAL A 62 1.73 -6.63 6.41
CA VAL A 62 1.82 -5.18 6.59
C VAL A 62 1.12 -4.43 5.45
N ALA A 63 1.37 -4.81 4.19
CA ALA A 63 0.71 -4.20 3.03
C ALA A 63 -0.83 -4.33 3.10
N TRP A 64 -1.32 -5.50 3.49
CA TRP A 64 -2.75 -5.76 3.68
C TRP A 64 -3.34 -4.92 4.81
N THR A 65 -2.68 -4.85 5.97
CA THR A 65 -3.14 -4.02 7.10
C THR A 65 -3.25 -2.54 6.68
N LYS A 66 -2.25 -2.02 5.96
CA LYS A 66 -2.28 -0.65 5.43
C LYS A 66 -3.46 -0.42 4.47
N ALA A 67 -3.69 -1.33 3.52
CA ALA A 67 -4.77 -1.22 2.56
C ALA A 67 -6.16 -1.32 3.24
N SER A 68 -6.30 -2.24 4.20
CA SER A 68 -7.53 -2.44 4.98
C SER A 68 -7.88 -1.21 5.81
N GLN A 69 -6.90 -0.61 6.49
CA GLN A 69 -7.12 0.64 7.24
C GLN A 69 -7.58 1.77 6.32
N VAL A 70 -6.99 1.91 5.13
CA VAL A 70 -7.43 2.92 4.15
C VAL A 70 -8.83 2.61 3.62
N TRP A 71 -9.16 1.34 3.40
CA TRP A 71 -10.48 0.93 2.95
C TRP A 71 -11.57 1.25 3.97
N LEU A 72 -11.30 1.03 5.27
CA LEU A 72 -12.23 1.35 6.35
C LEU A 72 -12.38 2.85 6.59
N THR A 73 -11.28 3.61 6.53
CA THR A 73 -11.26 5.00 7.00
C THR A 73 -11.35 6.03 5.87
N GLY A 74 -10.97 5.64 4.65
CA GLY A 74 -10.73 6.55 3.53
C GLY A 74 -9.49 7.44 3.68
N VAL A 75 -8.68 7.24 4.72
CA VAL A 75 -7.53 8.09 5.09
C VAL A 75 -6.23 7.34 4.87
N SER A 76 -5.17 8.05 4.44
CA SER A 76 -3.84 7.47 4.34
C SER A 76 -3.28 7.09 5.71
N THR A 77 -2.49 6.01 5.80
CA THR A 77 -2.11 5.45 7.11
C THR A 77 -1.32 6.41 7.99
N GLY A 78 -0.43 7.21 7.39
CA GLY A 78 0.34 8.22 8.14
C GLY A 78 -0.51 9.41 8.61
N GLU A 79 -1.55 9.79 7.85
CA GLU A 79 -2.47 10.84 8.27
C GLU A 79 -3.41 10.33 9.37
N TYR A 80 -3.86 9.09 9.28
CA TYR A 80 -4.70 8.47 10.30
C TYR A 80 -3.97 8.38 11.65
N GLU A 81 -2.67 8.05 11.66
CA GLU A 81 -1.85 8.10 12.88
C GLU A 81 -1.84 9.48 13.53
N ARG A 82 -1.64 10.54 12.72
CA ARG A 82 -1.68 11.93 13.17
C ARG A 82 -3.03 12.25 13.83
N MET A 83 -4.12 11.85 13.20
CA MET A 83 -5.48 12.08 13.70
C MET A 83 -5.72 11.39 15.05
N VAL A 84 -5.32 10.12 15.19
CA VAL A 84 -5.44 9.37 16.46
C VAL A 84 -4.58 10.02 17.56
N PHE A 85 -3.32 10.35 17.25
CA PHE A 85 -2.41 10.96 18.23
C PHE A 85 -2.89 12.34 18.70
N ASN A 86 -3.49 13.11 17.80
CA ASN A 86 -4.08 14.42 18.12
C ASN A 86 -5.50 14.36 18.71
N LYS A 87 -6.04 13.15 18.92
CA LYS A 87 -7.41 12.92 19.42
C LYS A 87 -8.50 13.52 18.53
N GLU A 88 -8.23 13.62 17.23
CA GLU A 88 -9.22 13.95 16.20
C GLU A 88 -10.12 12.75 15.91
N VAL A 89 -9.60 11.53 16.13
CA VAL A 89 -10.31 10.26 16.05
C VAL A 89 -9.94 9.41 17.26
N GLU A 90 -10.91 8.70 17.84
CA GLU A 90 -10.65 7.74 18.91
C GLU A 90 -9.85 6.54 18.38
N GLU A 91 -8.98 5.94 19.19
CA GLU A 91 -8.08 4.84 18.78
C GLU A 91 -8.83 3.67 18.10
N ASN A 92 -10.05 3.38 18.55
CA ASN A 92 -10.93 2.34 18.00
C ASN A 92 -12.14 2.92 17.23
N GLY A 93 -12.13 4.21 16.89
CA GLY A 93 -13.30 4.92 16.34
C GLY A 93 -13.84 4.36 15.02
N ASN A 94 -13.00 3.63 14.28
CA ASN A 94 -13.36 2.99 13.00
C ASN A 94 -13.28 1.45 13.04
N GLY A 95 -13.33 0.85 14.24
CA GLY A 95 -13.29 -0.61 14.41
C GLY A 95 -11.93 -1.26 14.17
N ILE A 96 -10.86 -0.46 14.19
CA ILE A 96 -9.48 -0.94 14.09
C ILE A 96 -8.92 -1.01 15.51
N GLU A 97 -8.79 -2.22 16.05
CA GLU A 97 -8.26 -2.44 17.39
C GLU A 97 -6.73 -2.58 17.37
N ALA A 98 -6.06 -2.26 18.48
CA ALA A 98 -4.66 -2.64 18.65
C ALA A 98 -4.54 -4.18 18.69
N PRO A 99 -3.56 -4.80 17.99
CA PRO A 99 -2.40 -4.19 17.33
C PRO A 99 -2.56 -3.97 15.81
N ASP A 100 -3.79 -3.98 15.27
CA ASP A 100 -4.06 -3.85 13.83
C ASP A 100 -4.03 -2.39 13.34
N LEU A 101 -4.07 -1.42 14.27
CA LEU A 101 -3.79 -0.02 13.97
C LEU A 101 -2.34 0.15 13.46
N ILE A 102 -2.18 0.65 12.24
CA ILE A 102 -0.85 0.93 11.67
C ILE A 102 -0.68 2.41 11.34
N GLY A 103 0.36 3.01 11.91
CA GLY A 103 0.72 4.41 11.62
C GLY A 103 1.78 4.59 10.54
N TRP A 104 2.49 3.52 10.18
CA TRP A 104 3.53 3.59 9.16
C TRP A 104 2.94 3.95 7.79
N GLN A 105 3.49 4.97 7.16
CA GLN A 105 3.16 5.39 5.79
C GLN A 105 3.28 4.23 4.78
N GLY A 106 2.48 4.31 3.72
CA GLY A 106 2.45 3.31 2.63
C GLY A 106 1.04 2.86 2.25
N GLY A 107 0.03 3.18 3.07
CA GLY A 107 -1.39 3.05 2.70
C GLY A 107 -1.97 4.36 2.19
N GLN A 108 -2.69 4.34 1.07
CA GLN A 108 -3.34 5.52 0.47
C GLN A 108 -4.51 5.13 -0.45
N GLN A 109 -5.33 6.11 -0.84
CA GLN A 109 -6.30 5.93 -1.93
C GLN A 109 -5.67 6.28 -3.27
N LEU A 110 -5.93 5.46 -4.28
CA LEU A 110 -5.68 5.77 -5.68
C LEU A 110 -7.02 6.06 -6.36
N ILE A 111 -7.08 7.13 -7.14
CA ILE A 111 -8.29 7.53 -7.87
C ILE A 111 -8.04 7.27 -9.35
N LEU A 112 -8.82 6.36 -9.93
CA LEU A 112 -8.79 6.06 -11.35
C LEU A 112 -9.44 7.20 -12.16
N GLU A 113 -9.20 7.23 -13.47
CA GLU A 113 -9.70 8.27 -14.40
C GLU A 113 -11.22 8.28 -14.50
N ASN A 114 -11.84 7.12 -14.27
CA ASN A 114 -13.30 6.96 -14.21
C ASN A 114 -13.89 7.41 -12.85
N GLY A 115 -13.06 7.91 -11.92
CA GLY A 115 -13.46 8.37 -10.58
C GLY A 115 -13.51 7.28 -9.51
N GLU A 116 -13.27 6.03 -9.89
CA GLU A 116 -13.27 4.88 -8.97
C GLU A 116 -12.08 4.93 -8.01
N LYS A 117 -12.30 4.51 -6.76
CA LYS A 117 -11.28 4.50 -5.71
C LYS A 117 -10.75 3.11 -5.43
N LEU A 118 -9.42 2.99 -5.38
CA LEU A 118 -8.72 1.81 -4.89
C LEU A 118 -8.05 2.14 -3.57
N SER A 119 -8.31 1.35 -2.54
CA SER A 119 -7.60 1.43 -1.26
C SER A 119 -6.37 0.54 -1.32
N VAL A 120 -5.18 1.14 -1.28
CA VAL A 120 -3.95 0.41 -1.54
C VAL A 120 -2.98 0.49 -0.38
N GLY A 121 -2.16 -0.54 -0.25
CA GLY A 121 -1.05 -0.61 0.69
C GLY A 121 0.16 -1.21 0.01
N PHE A 122 1.28 -0.48 0.05
CA PHE A 122 2.60 -0.99 -0.30
C PHE A 122 3.41 -1.18 0.99
N SER A 123 4.18 -2.25 1.05
CA SER A 123 5.20 -2.43 2.08
C SER A 123 6.47 -2.99 1.48
N GLY A 124 7.60 -2.39 1.83
CA GLY A 124 8.92 -2.98 1.57
C GLY A 124 10.04 -1.98 1.32
N PHE A 125 9.72 -0.69 1.27
CA PHE A 125 10.63 0.43 1.23
C PHE A 125 10.29 1.44 2.34
N ARG A 126 10.91 2.62 2.33
CA ARG A 126 10.48 3.70 3.23
C ARG A 126 9.07 4.12 2.87
N GLY A 127 8.27 4.54 3.85
CA GLY A 127 6.85 4.81 3.63
C GLY A 127 6.56 5.88 2.55
N VAL A 128 7.43 6.88 2.39
CA VAL A 128 7.35 7.85 1.28
C VAL A 128 7.58 7.21 -0.08
N THR A 129 8.53 6.26 -0.16
CA THR A 129 8.85 5.50 -1.37
C THR A 129 7.73 4.51 -1.71
N ASP A 130 7.18 3.83 -0.71
CA ASP A 130 6.00 2.96 -0.84
C ASP A 130 4.83 3.74 -1.50
N ILE A 131 4.58 4.97 -1.04
CA ILE A 131 3.54 5.86 -1.59
C ILE A 131 3.87 6.26 -3.03
N GLU A 132 5.09 6.71 -3.28
CA GLU A 132 5.54 7.20 -4.59
C GLU A 132 5.44 6.14 -5.68
N ILE A 133 5.85 4.90 -5.40
CA ILE A 133 5.78 3.78 -6.35
C ILE A 133 4.34 3.57 -6.83
N MET A 134 3.37 3.58 -5.91
CA MET A 134 1.97 3.36 -6.24
C MET A 134 1.41 4.48 -7.12
N VAL A 135 1.76 5.74 -6.81
CA VAL A 135 1.34 6.90 -7.60
C VAL A 135 1.97 6.87 -9.00
N ARG A 136 3.27 6.60 -9.11
CA ARG A 136 3.95 6.48 -10.41
C ARG A 136 3.43 5.32 -11.24
N ALA A 137 3.17 4.16 -10.61
CA ALA A 137 2.58 3.01 -11.30
C ALA A 137 1.19 3.35 -11.86
N LEU A 138 0.35 4.02 -11.08
CA LEU A 138 -0.94 4.49 -11.55
C LEU A 138 -0.80 5.44 -12.75
N GLN A 139 0.09 6.43 -12.66
CA GLN A 139 0.36 7.34 -13.77
C GLN A 139 0.79 6.60 -15.04
N GLN A 140 1.69 5.61 -14.95
CA GLN A 140 2.12 4.81 -16.10
C GLN A 140 0.99 3.98 -16.72
N VAL A 141 0.05 3.50 -15.90
CA VAL A 141 -1.05 2.66 -16.37
C VAL A 141 -2.17 3.49 -17.02
N GLN A 142 -2.31 4.75 -16.62
CA GLN A 142 -3.35 5.66 -17.11
C GLN A 142 -2.88 6.56 -18.25
N GLN A 143 -1.58 6.90 -18.31
CA GLN A 143 -1.01 7.55 -19.47
C GLN A 143 -1.03 6.61 -20.68
N LYS A 144 -1.73 7.01 -21.74
CA LYS A 144 -1.73 6.33 -23.05
C LYS A 144 -0.44 6.58 -23.82
#